data_AF-A0A1F0P6R7-F1
#
_entry.id   AF-A0A1F0P6R7-F1
#
_cell.length_a   1.000
_cell.length_b   1.000
_cell.length_c   1.000
_cell.angle_alpha   90.00
_cell.angle_beta   90.00
_cell.angle_gamma   90.00
#
_symmetry.space_group_name_H-M   'P 1'
#
loop_
_entity.id
_entity.type
_entity.pdbx_description
1 polymer ?
#
loop_
_entity_poly.entity_id
_entity_poly.type
_entity_poly.pdbx_seq_one_letter_code
_entity_poly.pdbx_strand_id
1 'polypeptide(L)'
;MKKIAILLLIMACATTSVYAQDIQVTVKFIETTNIRQQNNGKLRLDDAQNKPIITDIDSIIPTSNVFYHVIKNGKHGIYYKSGKQCIPIEYNEINEIKASYYASQNDYWLVRKGKNVGLYSHDGNQILPPVYLYIEQKRVDTSQETDYFIVKKEHYGICDAKGNIVAAPIYAYITYTNGFWTLRKETPCDYIFNDKDIVKGITINQTKGPIYYDYKRLALDYSFEKDGLWGVINSEGLTIIKPQYEKELLIMNNLNNNRQVYFIAYQNRCYGMIDIDNNIILPFSYKSIKQIDDNGIVKLDDIQGKKKLFSMKKMQMLTNSSYDNVQVFPSYCILEKDGLEAFFDADEEKILLPLAYESITTNMYKSTFIVSKGKKFGIVNRENKTLVPFEYDNISSTPNDSLFIVEKKNEQGVIDLNNDIRIKLKPCKIKTFFNRLEIRELTTDTIIQKLDYNLKEIK
;
A
#
# COMPACT_ATOMS: atom_id res chain seq x y z
N MET A 1 35.38 -61.51 -50.27
CA MET A 1 35.11 -62.38 -49.11
C MET A 1 33.82 -61.87 -48.48
N LYS A 2 32.65 -62.45 -48.82
CA LYS A 2 31.94 -63.53 -48.08
C LYS A 2 31.57 -63.06 -46.67
N LYS A 3 30.31 -62.97 -46.20
CA LYS A 3 28.94 -63.44 -46.56
C LYS A 3 27.95 -62.53 -45.80
N ILE A 4 26.85 -62.00 -46.36
CA ILE A 4 25.52 -62.60 -46.61
C ILE A 4 24.84 -63.22 -45.37
N ALA A 5 23.75 -62.59 -44.92
CA ALA A 5 22.42 -63.15 -44.56
C ALA A 5 21.57 -61.98 -44.00
N ILE A 6 20.51 -61.41 -44.58
CA ILE A 6 19.27 -61.88 -45.25
C ILE A 6 18.27 -62.60 -44.31
N LEU A 7 17.04 -62.05 -44.32
CA LEU A 7 15.73 -62.59 -43.87
C LEU A 7 15.51 -62.60 -42.32
N LEU A 8 14.33 -62.33 -41.73
CA LEU A 8 12.94 -62.36 -42.21
C LEU A 8 12.07 -61.46 -41.32
N LEU A 9 11.17 -60.73 -41.98
CA LEU A 9 9.92 -60.22 -41.41
C LEU A 9 9.00 -61.41 -41.15
N ILE A 10 8.59 -61.66 -39.89
CA ILE A 10 7.44 -62.53 -39.59
C ILE A 10 6.52 -61.78 -38.64
N MET A 11 5.42 -61.28 -39.19
CA MET A 11 4.18 -61.03 -38.49
C MET A 11 3.62 -62.39 -38.06
N ALA A 12 3.45 -62.60 -36.75
CA ALA A 12 2.52 -63.60 -36.23
C ALA A 12 1.88 -63.03 -34.96
N CYS A 13 0.61 -62.68 -35.06
CA CYS A 13 -0.27 -62.42 -33.94
C CYS A 13 -0.36 -63.68 -33.06
N ALA A 14 -0.06 -63.55 -31.77
CA ALA A 14 -0.57 -64.46 -30.75
C ALA A 14 -0.62 -63.74 -29.40
N THR A 15 -1.85 -63.36 -29.04
CA THR A 15 -2.40 -63.28 -27.67
C THR A 15 -1.55 -62.62 -26.59
N THR A 16 -1.98 -61.43 -26.22
CA THR A 16 -1.70 -60.80 -24.92
C THR A 16 -1.95 -61.79 -23.77
N SER A 17 -0.88 -62.25 -23.13
CA SER A 17 -0.92 -62.68 -21.74
C SER A 17 -0.24 -61.58 -20.93
N VAL A 18 -1.04 -60.88 -20.14
CA VAL A 18 -0.57 -59.90 -19.16
C VAL A 18 0.20 -60.69 -18.11
N TYR A 19 1.53 -60.67 -18.18
CA TYR A 19 2.35 -61.02 -17.03
C TYR A 19 2.23 -59.86 -16.04
N ALA A 20 1.48 -60.10 -14.96
CA ALA A 20 1.58 -59.27 -13.77
C ALA A 20 3.04 -59.36 -13.28
N GLN A 21 3.78 -58.26 -13.39
CA GLN A 21 4.97 -58.07 -12.56
C GLN A 21 4.45 -57.90 -11.14
N ASP A 22 4.65 -58.91 -10.30
CA ASP A 22 4.52 -58.81 -8.86
C ASP A 22 5.51 -57.74 -8.36
N ILE A 23 5.08 -56.49 -8.34
CA ILE A 23 5.65 -55.49 -7.45
C ILE A 23 5.25 -55.96 -6.06
N GLN A 24 6.15 -56.66 -5.37
CA GLN A 24 6.05 -56.81 -3.93
C GLN A 24 6.11 -55.41 -3.32
N VAL A 25 4.92 -54.82 -3.13
CA VAL A 25 4.74 -53.74 -2.17
C VAL A 25 5.00 -54.38 -0.82
N THR A 26 6.23 -54.28 -0.32
CA THR A 26 6.49 -54.53 1.09
C THR A 26 5.76 -53.44 1.87
N VAL A 27 4.50 -53.70 2.22
CA VAL A 27 3.80 -52.91 3.23
C VAL A 27 4.58 -53.12 4.51
N LYS A 28 5.47 -52.18 4.83
CA LYS A 28 6.14 -52.12 6.11
C LYS A 28 5.04 -51.85 7.13
N PHE A 29 4.53 -52.89 7.77
CA PHE A 29 3.64 -52.73 8.92
C PHE A 29 4.39 -51.84 9.91
N ILE A 30 3.87 -50.63 10.14
CA ILE A 30 4.35 -49.80 11.24
C ILE A 30 3.88 -50.54 12.48
N GLU A 31 4.79 -51.15 13.22
CA GLU A 31 4.49 -51.75 14.51
C GLU A 31 3.87 -50.67 15.40
N THR A 32 2.56 -50.77 15.64
CA THR A 32 1.83 -49.86 16.53
C THR A 32 1.72 -50.49 17.90
N THR A 33 1.89 -49.67 18.93
CA THR A 33 1.73 -50.10 20.32
C THR A 33 0.29 -50.48 20.66
N ASN A 34 0.15 -51.32 21.68
CA ASN A 34 -1.13 -51.70 22.25
C ASN A 34 -1.35 -50.99 23.59
N ILE A 35 -2.56 -50.47 23.82
CA ILE A 35 -2.97 -49.90 25.11
C ILE A 35 -3.73 -50.97 25.90
N ARG A 36 -3.33 -51.21 27.15
CA ARG A 36 -4.02 -52.15 28.04
C ARG A 36 -4.29 -51.54 29.40
N GLN A 37 -5.40 -51.94 30.02
CA GLN A 37 -5.69 -51.61 31.40
C GLN A 37 -5.08 -52.66 32.34
N GLN A 38 -4.43 -52.19 33.40
CA GLN A 38 -3.87 -53.00 34.48
C GLN A 38 -4.92 -53.23 35.58
N ASN A 39 -4.67 -54.23 36.44
CA ASN A 39 -5.57 -54.58 37.56
C ASN A 39 -5.78 -53.43 38.56
N ASN A 40 -4.86 -52.47 38.64
CA ASN A 40 -4.96 -51.27 39.48
C ASN A 40 -5.78 -50.14 38.80
N GLY A 41 -6.41 -50.40 37.66
CA GLY A 41 -7.19 -49.43 36.88
C GLY A 41 -6.37 -48.51 35.99
N LYS A 42 -5.04 -48.47 36.17
CA LYS A 42 -4.11 -47.67 35.36
C LYS A 42 -3.86 -48.29 33.99
N LEU A 43 -3.34 -47.51 33.07
CA LEU A 43 -3.02 -47.93 31.71
C LEU A 43 -1.54 -48.33 31.58
N ARG A 44 -1.25 -49.18 30.60
CA ARG A 44 0.10 -49.44 30.12
C ARG A 44 0.14 -49.38 28.59
N LEU A 45 1.28 -48.94 28.07
CA LEU A 45 1.60 -48.96 26.65
C LEU A 45 2.56 -50.13 26.41
N ASP A 46 2.14 -51.09 25.59
CA ASP A 46 2.94 -52.25 25.22
C ASP A 46 3.40 -52.12 23.75
N ASP A 47 4.53 -52.72 23.39
CA ASP A 47 4.96 -52.84 21.99
C ASP A 47 4.05 -53.78 21.19
N ALA A 48 4.36 -53.96 19.89
CA ALA A 48 3.59 -54.83 19.01
C ALA A 48 3.58 -56.30 19.47
N GLN A 49 4.59 -56.73 20.22
CA GLN A 49 4.72 -58.06 20.81
C GLN A 49 4.10 -58.16 22.21
N ASN A 50 3.38 -57.13 22.66
CA ASN A 50 2.73 -57.02 23.97
C ASN A 50 3.71 -56.99 25.16
N LYS A 51 4.95 -56.57 24.95
CA LYS A 51 5.90 -56.30 26.02
C LYS A 51 5.72 -54.86 26.52
N PRO A 52 5.66 -54.63 27.85
CA PRO A 52 5.46 -53.28 28.38
C PRO A 52 6.59 -52.30 28.03
N ILE A 53 6.23 -51.14 27.47
CA ILE A 53 7.11 -49.99 27.23
C ILE A 53 7.06 -49.05 28.44
N ILE A 54 5.84 -48.75 28.90
CA ILE A 54 5.59 -47.92 30.07
C ILE A 54 4.31 -48.37 30.76
N THR A 55 4.36 -48.50 32.09
CA THR A 55 3.25 -48.95 32.95
C THR A 55 2.77 -47.83 33.86
N ASP A 56 1.63 -48.08 34.52
CA ASP A 56 1.06 -47.26 35.59
C ASP A 56 0.76 -45.82 35.15
N ILE A 57 0.29 -45.69 33.91
CA ILE A 57 -0.13 -44.46 33.27
C ILE A 57 -1.54 -44.09 33.72
N ASP A 58 -1.76 -42.82 34.02
CA ASP A 58 -3.08 -42.34 34.45
C ASP A 58 -4.00 -42.09 33.25
N SER A 59 -3.47 -41.59 32.12
CA SER A 59 -4.25 -41.35 30.90
C SER A 59 -3.38 -41.41 29.64
N ILE A 60 -3.95 -41.94 28.55
CA ILE A 60 -3.35 -41.93 27.20
C ILE A 60 -4.38 -41.31 26.25
N ILE A 61 -4.02 -40.18 25.65
CA ILE A 61 -4.89 -39.41 24.75
C ILE A 61 -4.24 -39.41 23.36
N PRO A 62 -4.84 -40.03 22.32
CA PRO A 62 -4.35 -39.92 20.96
C PRO A 62 -4.52 -38.48 20.45
N THR A 63 -3.43 -37.80 20.08
CA THR A 63 -3.48 -36.39 19.61
C THR A 63 -3.43 -36.28 18.08
N SER A 64 -2.87 -37.29 17.41
CA SER A 64 -2.85 -37.40 15.95
C SER A 64 -2.75 -38.87 15.53
N ASN A 65 -2.55 -39.12 14.23
CA ASN A 65 -2.20 -40.47 13.75
C ASN A 65 -0.79 -40.91 14.16
N VAL A 66 0.03 -40.00 14.70
CA VAL A 66 1.45 -40.23 15.00
C VAL A 66 1.74 -40.28 16.49
N PHE A 67 0.98 -39.55 17.33
CA PHE A 67 1.32 -39.38 18.74
C PHE A 67 0.23 -39.80 19.74
N TYR A 68 0.71 -40.15 20.93
CA TYR A 68 -0.02 -40.22 22.18
C TYR A 68 0.47 -39.14 23.15
N HIS A 69 -0.46 -38.41 23.75
CA HIS A 69 -0.23 -37.62 24.95
C HIS A 69 -0.44 -38.50 26.17
N VAL A 70 0.62 -38.67 26.96
CA VAL A 70 0.66 -39.60 28.09
C VAL A 70 0.74 -38.79 29.38
N ILE A 71 -0.15 -39.10 30.33
CA ILE A 71 -0.18 -38.50 31.67
C ILE A 71 0.11 -39.58 32.69
N LYS A 72 1.18 -39.41 33.48
CA LYS A 72 1.57 -40.33 34.55
C LYS A 72 2.02 -39.55 35.79
N ASN A 73 1.43 -39.87 36.93
CA ASN A 73 1.57 -39.17 38.21
C ASN A 73 1.35 -37.66 38.07
N GLY A 74 0.36 -37.26 37.28
CA GLY A 74 0.05 -35.85 37.00
C GLY A 74 1.10 -35.09 36.17
N LYS A 75 2.07 -35.80 35.58
CA LYS A 75 3.06 -35.25 34.65
C LYS A 75 2.77 -35.70 33.23
N HIS A 76 3.08 -34.84 32.27
CA HIS A 76 2.76 -34.98 30.87
C HIS A 76 4.03 -35.30 30.07
N GLY A 77 3.90 -36.19 29.08
CA GLY A 77 4.90 -36.48 28.04
C GLY A 77 4.22 -36.87 26.73
N ILE A 78 4.98 -36.95 25.65
CA ILE A 78 4.50 -37.36 24.32
C ILE A 78 5.24 -38.62 23.90
N TYR A 79 4.49 -39.59 23.36
CA TYR A 79 5.03 -40.80 22.77
C TYR A 79 4.59 -40.89 21.31
N TYR A 80 5.47 -41.39 20.45
CA TYR A 80 5.04 -41.86 19.14
C TYR A 80 4.12 -43.07 19.31
N LYS A 81 3.20 -43.30 18.38
CA LYS A 81 2.37 -44.52 18.35
C LYS A 81 3.18 -45.80 18.08
N SER A 82 4.44 -45.66 17.67
CA SER A 82 5.42 -46.76 17.66
C SER A 82 5.95 -47.12 19.04
N GLY A 83 5.65 -46.33 20.07
CA GLY A 83 6.09 -46.55 21.45
C GLY A 83 7.41 -45.88 21.81
N LYS A 84 8.09 -45.24 20.85
CA LYS A 84 9.25 -44.40 21.13
C LYS A 84 8.81 -43.16 21.92
N GLN A 85 9.52 -42.83 23.01
CA GLN A 85 9.32 -41.58 23.72
C GLN A 85 9.73 -40.40 22.82
N CYS A 86 8.82 -39.43 22.65
CA CYS A 86 9.06 -38.19 21.90
C CYS A 86 9.44 -37.07 22.86
N ILE A 87 8.61 -36.79 23.87
CA ILE A 87 8.85 -35.79 24.92
C ILE A 87 8.75 -36.50 26.28
N PRO A 88 9.73 -36.33 27.19
CA PRO A 88 9.74 -37.00 28.48
C PRO A 88 8.55 -36.63 29.37
N ILE A 89 8.12 -37.57 30.21
CA ILE A 89 7.03 -37.35 31.17
C ILE A 89 7.55 -36.61 32.42
N GLU A 90 7.72 -35.31 32.29
CA GLU A 90 8.18 -34.46 33.40
C GLU A 90 7.48 -33.09 33.48
N TYR A 91 6.60 -32.80 32.53
CA TYR A 91 6.00 -31.49 32.37
C TYR A 91 4.66 -31.38 33.09
N ASN A 92 4.34 -30.18 33.56
CA ASN A 92 3.03 -29.85 34.11
C ASN A 92 1.96 -29.77 33.03
N GLU A 93 2.35 -29.45 31.79
CA GLU A 93 1.45 -29.24 30.66
C GLU A 93 2.25 -29.41 29.36
N ILE A 94 1.61 -29.94 28.31
CA ILE A 94 2.15 -29.95 26.95
C ILE A 94 1.03 -29.55 25.99
N ASN A 95 1.27 -28.53 25.19
CA ASN A 95 0.34 -28.02 24.19
C ASN A 95 0.98 -28.06 22.79
N GLU A 96 0.19 -28.43 21.79
CA GLU A 96 0.61 -28.46 20.39
C GLU A 96 0.40 -27.08 19.75
N ILE A 97 1.41 -26.57 19.05
CA ILE A 97 1.27 -25.45 18.14
C ILE A 97 1.18 -26.01 16.72
N LYS A 98 -0.01 -25.90 16.12
CA LYS A 98 -0.26 -26.41 14.76
C LYS A 98 0.06 -25.37 13.68
N ALA A 99 0.65 -25.85 12.60
CA ALA A 99 0.60 -25.23 11.28
C ALA A 99 -0.83 -24.81 10.92
N SER A 100 -0.99 -23.61 10.36
CA SER A 100 -2.26 -23.23 9.71
C SER A 100 -2.42 -24.04 8.41
N TYR A 101 -3.64 -24.11 7.87
CA TYR A 101 -4.13 -25.04 6.83
C TYR A 101 -3.32 -25.17 5.51
N TYR A 102 -2.23 -24.42 5.31
CA TYR A 102 -1.38 -24.46 4.12
C TYR A 102 -0.09 -25.27 4.37
N ALA A 103 0.18 -26.21 3.47
CA ALA A 103 0.89 -27.47 3.69
C ALA A 103 2.44 -27.42 3.75
N SER A 104 3.06 -26.34 4.20
CA SER A 104 4.53 -26.22 4.32
C SER A 104 5.04 -25.95 5.74
N GLN A 105 4.18 -25.91 6.76
CA GLN A 105 4.50 -25.35 8.06
C GLN A 105 4.86 -26.40 9.12
N ASN A 106 5.81 -26.05 10.00
CA ASN A 106 6.27 -26.92 11.09
C ASN A 106 5.31 -26.86 12.30
N ASP A 107 4.99 -28.03 12.84
CA ASP A 107 4.31 -28.18 14.13
C ASP A 107 5.35 -28.16 15.27
N TYR A 108 4.94 -27.64 16.43
CA TYR A 108 5.81 -27.55 17.62
C TYR A 108 5.06 -27.99 18.87
N TRP A 109 5.80 -28.31 19.92
CA TRP A 109 5.25 -28.56 21.25
C TRP A 109 5.74 -27.52 22.24
N LEU A 110 4.80 -26.83 22.90
CA LEU A 110 5.07 -26.03 24.09
C LEU A 110 4.97 -26.90 25.32
N VAL A 111 6.04 -26.92 26.11
CA VAL A 111 6.11 -27.71 27.34
C VAL A 111 6.21 -26.78 28.54
N ARG A 112 5.47 -27.04 29.61
CA ARG A 112 5.50 -26.22 30.84
C ARG A 112 6.13 -26.99 31.99
N LYS A 113 7.14 -26.41 32.64
CA LYS A 113 7.75 -26.93 33.87
C LYS A 113 7.72 -25.83 34.95
N GLY A 114 6.83 -25.99 35.93
CA GLY A 114 6.49 -24.93 36.87
C GLY A 114 5.92 -23.70 36.16
N LYS A 115 6.50 -22.52 36.40
CA LYS A 115 6.11 -21.27 35.72
C LYS A 115 6.73 -21.10 34.34
N ASN A 116 7.73 -21.91 33.98
CA ASN A 116 8.49 -21.73 32.76
C ASN A 116 7.97 -22.61 31.62
N VAL A 117 8.21 -22.15 30.40
CA VAL A 117 7.82 -22.75 29.12
C VAL A 117 9.07 -23.01 28.30
N GLY A 118 9.09 -24.17 27.64
CA GLY A 118 10.10 -24.59 26.66
C GLY A 118 9.43 -24.96 25.34
N LEU A 119 10.25 -25.26 24.33
CA LEU A 119 9.81 -25.54 22.98
C LEU A 119 10.52 -26.80 22.45
N TYR A 120 9.74 -27.68 21.84
CA TYR A 120 10.22 -28.87 21.15
C TYR A 120 9.73 -28.84 19.70
N SER A 121 10.54 -29.39 18.78
CA SER A 121 10.10 -29.66 17.40
C SER A 121 9.01 -30.72 17.40
N HIS A 122 8.25 -30.85 16.30
CA HIS A 122 7.30 -31.95 16.08
C HIS A 122 7.88 -33.33 16.45
N ASP A 123 9.14 -33.57 16.07
CA ASP A 123 9.85 -34.84 16.30
C ASP A 123 10.49 -35.02 17.70
N GLY A 124 10.20 -34.13 18.64
CA GLY A 124 10.68 -34.27 20.02
C GLY A 124 12.12 -33.83 20.26
N ASN A 125 12.74 -33.09 19.33
CA ASN A 125 14.01 -32.42 19.60
C ASN A 125 13.76 -31.16 20.42
N GLN A 126 14.45 -31.02 21.56
CA GLN A 126 14.34 -29.81 22.37
C GLN A 126 15.00 -28.63 21.65
N ILE A 127 14.20 -27.62 21.29
CA ILE A 127 14.66 -26.38 20.66
C ILE A 127 15.01 -25.35 21.75
N LEU A 128 14.11 -25.16 22.71
CA LEU A 128 14.30 -24.25 23.83
C LEU A 128 14.02 -24.97 25.16
N PRO A 129 14.95 -24.93 26.14
CA PRO A 129 14.68 -25.48 27.46
C PRO A 129 13.58 -24.67 28.18
N PRO A 130 12.87 -25.26 29.16
CA PRO A 130 11.80 -24.60 29.91
C PRO A 130 12.35 -23.58 30.91
N VAL A 131 12.87 -22.47 30.40
CA VAL A 131 13.48 -21.36 31.17
C VAL A 131 12.84 -20.01 30.88
N TYR A 132 11.88 -19.95 29.96
CA TYR A 132 11.19 -18.73 29.56
C TYR A 132 9.85 -18.63 30.28
N LEU A 133 9.42 -17.43 30.66
CA LEU A 133 8.07 -17.22 31.18
C LEU A 133 7.01 -17.32 30.08
N TYR A 134 7.41 -17.04 28.83
CA TYR A 134 6.52 -16.97 27.68
C TYR A 134 7.28 -17.24 26.38
N ILE A 135 6.63 -17.92 25.44
CA ILE A 135 7.11 -18.19 24.08
C ILE A 135 5.92 -17.99 23.12
N GLU A 136 6.09 -17.17 22.09
CA GLU A 136 5.09 -16.90 21.05
C GLU A 136 5.68 -17.19 19.68
N GLN A 137 5.01 -18.02 18.88
CA GLN A 137 5.39 -18.20 17.48
C GLN A 137 5.01 -16.95 16.68
N LYS A 138 5.95 -16.48 15.87
CA LYS A 138 5.74 -15.45 14.85
C LYS A 138 6.21 -16.01 13.51
N ARG A 139 5.27 -16.07 12.57
CA ARG A 139 5.59 -16.43 11.19
C ARG A 139 5.89 -15.17 10.41
N VAL A 140 7.06 -15.15 9.80
CA VAL A 140 7.48 -14.08 8.92
C VAL A 140 7.37 -14.60 7.49
N ASP A 141 6.62 -13.89 6.65
CA ASP A 141 6.46 -14.19 5.22
C ASP A 141 7.75 -13.81 4.48
N THR A 142 8.80 -14.64 4.63
CA THR A 142 10.05 -14.52 3.88
C THR A 142 10.16 -15.65 2.86
N SER A 143 10.99 -15.43 1.84
CA SER A 143 11.36 -16.46 0.84
C SER A 143 11.93 -17.77 1.42
N GLN A 144 12.27 -17.80 2.73
CA GLN A 144 12.77 -18.99 3.42
C GLN A 144 11.73 -19.65 4.34
N GLU A 145 10.51 -19.11 4.45
CA GLU A 145 9.41 -19.61 5.32
C GLU A 145 9.90 -20.13 6.68
N THR A 146 10.66 -19.31 7.41
CA THR A 146 11.20 -19.68 8.73
C THR A 146 10.33 -19.16 9.87
N ASP A 147 9.98 -20.05 10.80
CA ASP A 147 9.35 -19.65 12.06
C ASP A 147 10.35 -18.93 12.97
N TYR A 148 9.90 -17.86 13.60
CA TYR A 148 10.59 -17.19 14.70
C TYR A 148 9.76 -17.30 15.97
N PHE A 149 10.43 -17.15 17.10
CA PHE A 149 9.78 -17.17 18.40
C PHE A 149 10.17 -15.93 19.19
N ILE A 150 9.16 -15.18 19.62
CA ILE A 150 9.34 -14.16 20.65
C ILE A 150 9.39 -14.89 21.99
N VAL A 151 10.51 -14.76 22.69
CA VAL A 151 10.75 -15.40 23.98
C VAL A 151 10.82 -14.35 25.08
N LYS A 152 10.30 -14.66 26.27
CA LYS A 152 10.37 -13.74 27.42
C LYS A 152 10.96 -14.41 28.64
N LYS A 153 12.00 -13.81 29.21
CA LYS A 153 12.42 -14.05 30.60
C LYS A 153 11.88 -12.92 31.46
N GLU A 154 12.74 -12.01 31.91
CA GLU A 154 12.33 -10.70 32.43
C GLU A 154 11.98 -9.75 31.27
N HIS A 155 12.78 -9.80 30.21
CA HIS A 155 12.63 -9.02 28.98
C HIS A 155 12.40 -9.94 27.77
N TYR A 156 11.98 -9.35 26.66
CA TYR A 156 11.69 -10.00 25.38
C TYR A 156 12.95 -10.14 24.53
N GLY A 157 13.04 -11.26 23.79
CA GLY A 157 14.05 -11.57 22.80
C GLY A 157 13.45 -12.37 21.64
N ILE A 158 14.27 -12.73 20.66
CA ILE A 158 13.88 -13.48 19.47
C ILE A 158 14.84 -14.66 19.29
N CYS A 159 14.30 -15.81 18.92
CA CYS A 159 15.10 -16.92 18.39
C CYS A 159 14.48 -17.50 17.12
N ASP A 160 15.31 -18.16 16.31
CA ASP A 160 14.88 -18.86 15.10
C ASP A 160 14.28 -20.25 15.42
N ALA A 161 13.79 -20.96 14.39
CA ALA A 161 13.24 -22.30 14.50
C ALA A 161 14.23 -23.38 14.99
N LYS A 162 15.54 -23.11 14.95
CA LYS A 162 16.58 -23.99 15.47
C LYS A 162 16.94 -23.66 16.93
N GLY A 163 16.37 -22.59 17.49
CA GLY A 163 16.64 -22.12 18.85
C GLY A 163 17.86 -21.20 18.95
N ASN A 164 18.44 -20.77 17.83
CA ASN A 164 19.52 -19.80 17.84
C ASN A 164 18.97 -18.43 18.25
N ILE A 165 19.66 -17.74 19.15
CA ILE A 165 19.27 -16.40 19.59
C ILE A 165 19.55 -15.40 18.47
N VAL A 166 18.48 -14.82 17.93
CA VAL A 166 18.52 -13.71 16.96
C VAL A 166 18.64 -12.37 17.70
N ALA A 167 17.86 -12.21 18.77
CA ALA A 167 17.93 -11.07 19.67
C ALA A 167 17.87 -11.54 21.13
N ALA A 168 18.87 -11.16 21.94
CA ALA A 168 18.91 -11.54 23.34
C ALA A 168 17.68 -10.99 24.11
N PRO A 169 17.19 -11.68 25.15
CA PRO A 169 16.02 -11.25 25.91
C PRO A 169 16.35 -10.08 26.84
N ILE A 170 16.56 -8.90 26.25
CA ILE A 170 16.93 -7.64 26.91
C ILE A 170 16.01 -6.47 26.52
N TYR A 171 15.01 -6.71 25.66
CA TYR A 171 14.12 -5.68 25.14
C TYR A 171 12.82 -5.60 25.96
N ALA A 172 12.34 -4.40 26.22
CA ALA A 172 11.08 -4.18 26.94
C ALA A 172 9.87 -4.67 26.12
N TYR A 173 9.94 -4.55 24.78
CA TYR A 173 8.89 -5.00 23.88
C TYR A 173 9.43 -5.30 22.47
N ILE A 174 8.81 -6.24 21.76
CA ILE A 174 9.19 -6.65 20.40
C ILE A 174 7.92 -6.77 19.54
N THR A 175 7.95 -6.21 18.34
CA THR A 175 6.90 -6.35 17.33
C THR A 175 7.47 -6.72 15.98
N TYR A 176 6.67 -7.38 15.15
CA TYR A 176 6.93 -7.57 13.72
C TYR A 176 5.80 -6.93 12.93
N THR A 177 6.11 -5.87 12.20
CA THR A 177 5.13 -5.06 11.46
C THR A 177 5.80 -4.46 10.23
N ASN A 178 5.05 -4.29 9.15
CA ASN A 178 5.54 -3.68 7.91
C ASN A 178 6.81 -4.32 7.32
N GLY A 179 7.14 -5.58 7.63
CA GLY A 179 8.31 -6.26 7.02
C GLY A 179 9.59 -6.28 7.86
N PHE A 180 9.57 -5.75 9.09
CA PHE A 180 10.75 -5.74 9.96
C PHE A 180 10.36 -5.90 11.44
N TRP A 181 11.34 -6.34 12.25
CA TRP A 181 11.22 -6.38 13.70
C TRP A 181 11.57 -5.03 14.31
N THR A 182 10.73 -4.54 15.22
CA THR A 182 11.07 -3.43 16.11
C THR A 182 11.41 -3.97 17.49
N LEU A 183 12.61 -3.64 17.97
CA LEU A 183 13.11 -4.06 19.28
C LEU A 183 13.21 -2.83 20.20
N ARG A 184 12.25 -2.67 21.10
CA ARG A 184 12.19 -1.53 22.00
C ARG A 184 12.95 -1.82 23.29
N LYS A 185 14.11 -1.18 23.46
CA LYS A 185 14.86 -1.15 24.73
C LYS A 185 14.77 0.24 25.36
N GLU A 186 15.23 1.22 24.60
CA GLU A 186 15.18 2.66 24.86
C GLU A 186 14.72 3.36 23.56
N THR A 187 14.67 4.69 23.53
CA THR A 187 14.42 5.45 22.29
C THR A 187 15.72 6.11 21.82
N PRO A 188 16.13 5.97 20.54
CA PRO A 188 15.46 5.23 19.45
C PRO A 188 15.50 3.70 19.62
N CYS A 189 14.60 3.01 18.92
CA CYS A 189 14.54 1.54 18.92
C CYS A 189 15.68 0.90 18.12
N ASP A 190 15.91 -0.39 18.35
CA ASP A 190 16.70 -1.24 17.47
C ASP A 190 15.76 -1.92 16.45
N TYR A 191 16.28 -2.31 15.28
CA TYR A 191 15.50 -2.91 14.20
C TYR A 191 16.19 -4.14 13.62
N ILE A 192 15.43 -5.13 13.15
CA ILE A 192 15.95 -6.23 12.33
C ILE A 192 15.17 -6.30 11.03
N PHE A 193 15.88 -6.27 9.91
CA PHE A 193 15.35 -6.34 8.56
C PHE A 193 15.70 -7.68 7.93
N ASN A 194 14.73 -8.33 7.26
CA ASN A 194 14.89 -9.64 6.62
C ASN A 194 15.66 -10.66 7.49
N ASP A 195 15.41 -10.61 8.80
CA ASP A 195 16.04 -11.47 9.80
C ASP A 195 17.58 -11.48 9.82
N LYS A 196 18.20 -10.38 9.37
CA LYS A 196 19.66 -10.15 9.38
C LYS A 196 20.12 -9.48 10.69
N ASP A 197 21.20 -8.71 10.62
CA ASP A 197 21.80 -8.00 11.73
C ASP A 197 20.89 -6.92 12.34
N ILE A 198 21.12 -6.65 13.62
CA ILE A 198 20.43 -5.59 14.35
C ILE A 198 20.97 -4.22 13.89
N VAL A 199 20.08 -3.41 13.30
CA VAL A 199 20.33 -2.02 12.95
C VAL A 199 19.97 -1.13 14.13
N LYS A 200 20.90 -0.25 14.53
CA LYS A 200 20.79 0.61 15.72
C LYS A 200 20.93 2.08 15.39
N GLY A 201 20.43 2.93 16.29
CA GLY A 201 20.61 4.38 16.22
C GLY A 201 19.91 5.02 15.03
N ILE A 202 18.80 4.43 14.58
CA ILE A 202 17.94 5.00 13.55
C ILE A 202 16.52 5.13 14.09
N THR A 203 15.71 5.98 13.48
CA THR A 203 14.27 6.09 13.77
C THR A 203 13.48 5.87 12.49
N ILE A 204 12.45 5.03 12.54
CA ILE A 204 11.53 4.80 11.41
C ILE A 204 10.12 5.17 11.84
N ASN A 205 9.42 5.91 10.98
CA ASN A 205 8.04 6.28 11.21
C ASN A 205 7.09 5.09 10.98
N GLN A 206 6.72 4.40 12.06
CA GLN A 206 5.91 3.18 11.99
C GLN A 206 4.45 3.42 11.57
N THR A 207 3.95 4.65 11.61
CA THR A 207 2.58 4.94 11.13
C THR A 207 2.51 5.05 9.61
N LYS A 208 3.66 5.21 8.95
CA LYS A 208 3.75 5.19 7.50
C LYS A 208 4.05 3.77 7.04
N GLY A 209 3.31 3.32 6.03
CA GLY A 209 3.63 2.09 5.33
C GLY A 209 4.98 2.21 4.59
N PRO A 210 5.48 1.09 4.05
CA PRO A 210 6.67 1.11 3.23
C PRO A 210 6.49 1.91 1.95
N ILE A 211 7.61 2.36 1.39
CA ILE A 211 7.74 2.92 0.05
C ILE A 211 7.62 1.76 -0.94
N TYR A 212 6.64 1.83 -1.84
CA TYR A 212 6.42 0.83 -2.88
C TYR A 212 6.86 1.37 -4.25
N TYR A 213 7.61 0.57 -5.01
CA TYR A 213 8.12 0.94 -6.35
C TYR A 213 7.26 0.38 -7.50
N ASP A 214 6.60 -0.74 -7.27
CA ASP A 214 5.75 -1.44 -8.24
C ASP A 214 4.75 -2.29 -7.46
N TYR A 215 3.48 -2.30 -7.86
CA TYR A 215 2.47 -3.22 -7.34
C TYR A 215 2.86 -4.71 -7.52
N LYS A 216 3.87 -5.01 -8.36
CA LYS A 216 4.42 -6.36 -8.59
C LYS A 216 5.72 -6.66 -7.84
N ARG A 217 6.41 -5.67 -7.26
CA ARG A 217 7.68 -5.87 -6.53
C ARG A 217 7.49 -5.49 -5.07
N LEU A 218 7.51 -6.49 -4.19
CA LEU A 218 7.41 -6.40 -2.74
C LEU A 218 8.64 -5.77 -2.07
N ALA A 219 9.46 -4.98 -2.77
CA ALA A 219 10.59 -4.31 -2.15
C ALA A 219 10.05 -3.23 -1.19
N LEU A 220 10.11 -3.53 0.10
CA LEU A 220 9.61 -2.65 1.16
C LEU A 220 10.76 -1.74 1.60
N ASP A 221 10.73 -0.48 1.18
CA ASP A 221 11.75 0.48 1.61
C ASP A 221 11.14 1.47 2.60
N TYR A 222 11.98 2.12 3.40
CA TYR A 222 11.50 2.98 4.48
C TYR A 222 12.32 4.27 4.52
N SER A 223 11.62 5.37 4.74
CA SER A 223 12.28 6.59 5.19
C SER A 223 12.75 6.38 6.64
N PHE A 224 14.01 6.70 6.90
CA PHE A 224 14.58 6.58 8.24
C PHE A 224 15.36 7.85 8.60
N GLU A 225 15.41 8.12 9.88
CA GLU A 225 16.17 9.21 10.48
C GLU A 225 17.39 8.66 11.20
N LYS A 226 18.51 9.38 11.11
CA LYS A 226 19.73 9.15 11.87
C LYS A 226 20.44 10.48 12.07
N ASP A 227 20.82 10.76 13.32
CA ASP A 227 21.57 11.96 13.72
C ASP A 227 20.90 13.29 13.27
N GLY A 228 19.57 13.32 13.26
CA GLY A 228 18.74 14.46 12.85
C GLY A 228 18.51 14.58 11.35
N LEU A 229 19.02 13.65 10.54
CA LEU A 229 18.94 13.67 9.08
C LEU A 229 18.20 12.45 8.54
N TRP A 230 17.55 12.62 7.40
CA TRP A 230 16.69 11.62 6.78
C TRP A 230 17.30 11.04 5.51
N GLY A 231 17.06 9.74 5.33
CA GLY A 231 17.48 8.94 4.18
C GLY A 231 16.48 7.80 3.91
N VAL A 232 16.88 6.86 3.05
CA VAL A 232 16.08 5.67 2.68
C VAL A 232 16.88 4.42 2.92
N ILE A 233 16.25 3.43 3.57
CA ILE A 233 16.80 2.11 3.85
C ILE A 233 15.88 1.06 3.22
N ASN A 234 16.46 0.00 2.66
CA ASN A 234 15.67 -1.06 2.04
C ASN A 234 15.23 -2.15 3.04
N SER A 235 14.42 -3.09 2.55
CA SER A 235 13.95 -4.26 3.33
C SER A 235 15.05 -5.19 3.82
N GLU A 236 16.30 -5.01 3.38
CA GLU A 236 17.47 -5.77 3.85
C GLU A 236 18.32 -5.01 4.88
N GLY A 237 17.91 -3.79 5.26
CA GLY A 237 18.67 -2.93 6.16
C GLY A 237 19.84 -2.20 5.49
N LEU A 238 19.91 -2.19 4.15
CA LEU A 238 20.93 -1.46 3.40
C LEU A 238 20.45 -0.04 3.09
N THR A 239 21.30 0.94 3.37
CA THR A 239 21.03 2.36 3.05
C THR A 239 21.07 2.56 1.53
N ILE A 240 19.94 3.02 0.98
CA ILE A 240 19.81 3.46 -0.42
C ILE A 240 20.19 4.93 -0.54
N ILE A 241 19.50 5.78 0.22
CA ILE A 241 19.79 7.21 0.32
C ILE A 241 20.39 7.47 1.70
N LYS A 242 21.62 7.99 1.75
CA LYS A 242 22.27 8.32 3.01
C LYS A 242 21.49 9.41 3.76
N PRO A 243 21.43 9.37 5.10
CA PRO A 243 20.89 10.45 5.90
C PRO A 243 21.58 11.77 5.57
N GLN A 244 20.86 12.67 4.90
CA GLN A 244 21.38 13.97 4.49
C GLN A 244 20.32 15.07 4.38
N TYR A 245 19.04 14.72 4.51
CA TYR A 245 17.93 15.65 4.39
C TYR A 245 17.40 16.07 5.75
N GLU A 246 17.10 17.35 5.92
CA GLU A 246 16.70 17.96 7.20
C GLU A 246 15.25 17.59 7.61
N LYS A 247 14.48 16.96 6.71
CA LYS A 247 13.12 16.47 6.96
C LYS A 247 12.90 15.12 6.30
N GLU A 248 11.92 14.38 6.81
CA GLU A 248 11.45 13.12 6.25
C GLU A 248 11.11 13.28 4.76
N LEU A 249 11.59 12.33 3.96
CA LEU A 249 11.35 12.27 2.52
C LEU A 249 9.87 11.99 2.26
N LEU A 250 9.24 12.82 1.42
CA LEU A 250 7.84 12.67 1.05
C LEU A 250 7.75 12.04 -0.34
N ILE A 251 7.04 10.92 -0.44
CA ILE A 251 6.83 10.22 -1.70
C ILE A 251 5.92 11.06 -2.61
N MET A 252 6.32 11.22 -3.86
CA MET A 252 5.48 11.75 -4.93
C MET A 252 4.86 10.59 -5.70
N ASN A 253 3.53 10.61 -5.84
CA ASN A 253 2.83 9.60 -6.62
C ASN A 253 3.19 9.78 -8.09
N ASN A 254 3.87 8.78 -8.67
CA ASN A 254 4.13 8.75 -10.10
C ASN A 254 3.01 7.96 -10.79
N LEU A 255 2.32 8.60 -11.72
CA LEU A 255 1.22 8.01 -12.50
C LEU A 255 1.72 7.20 -13.69
N ASN A 256 2.98 7.39 -14.08
CA ASN A 256 3.58 6.57 -15.09
C ASN A 256 3.93 5.21 -14.49
N ASN A 257 3.45 4.13 -15.13
CA ASN A 257 3.84 2.73 -14.87
C ASN A 257 5.36 2.45 -15.04
N ASN A 258 6.19 3.48 -15.14
CA ASN A 258 7.63 3.43 -15.33
C ASN A 258 8.40 3.06 -14.05
N ARG A 259 7.70 2.69 -12.96
CA ARG A 259 8.29 2.12 -11.72
C ARG A 259 9.26 3.03 -10.96
N GLN A 260 9.35 4.31 -11.31
CA GLN A 260 10.30 5.24 -10.72
C GLN A 260 9.63 6.06 -9.63
N VAL A 261 10.21 5.99 -8.43
CA VAL A 261 9.75 6.75 -7.25
C VAL A 261 10.55 8.04 -7.15
N TYR A 262 9.83 9.13 -6.90
CA TYR A 262 10.41 10.43 -6.64
C TYR A 262 10.08 10.88 -5.22
N PHE A 263 10.99 11.63 -4.62
CA PHE A 263 10.83 12.17 -3.28
C PHE A 263 10.93 13.68 -3.31
N ILE A 264 10.04 14.36 -2.59
CA ILE A 264 10.29 15.72 -2.13
C ILE A 264 11.26 15.62 -0.94
N ALA A 265 12.39 16.28 -1.08
CA ALA A 265 13.43 16.37 -0.07
C ALA A 265 13.57 17.82 0.42
N TYR A 266 14.09 18.01 1.63
CA TYR A 266 14.31 19.33 2.22
C TYR A 266 15.76 19.49 2.66
N GLN A 267 16.41 20.56 2.18
CA GLN A 267 17.80 20.87 2.46
C GLN A 267 18.02 22.38 2.36
N ASN A 268 18.84 22.95 3.24
CA ASN A 268 19.22 24.37 3.22
C ASN A 268 18.00 25.29 3.16
N ARG A 269 16.98 24.99 3.97
CA ARG A 269 15.69 25.70 4.04
C ARG A 269 14.81 25.65 2.79
N CYS A 270 15.18 24.89 1.76
CA CYS A 270 14.46 24.78 0.51
C CYS A 270 14.04 23.33 0.23
N TYR A 271 12.95 23.18 -0.51
CA TYR A 271 12.51 21.92 -1.07
C TYR A 271 13.10 21.73 -2.46
N GLY A 272 13.45 20.48 -2.75
CA GLY A 272 13.84 19.98 -4.06
C GLY A 272 13.14 18.64 -4.31
N MET A 273 13.37 18.06 -5.49
CA MET A 273 12.87 16.74 -5.84
C MET A 273 14.03 15.86 -6.27
N ILE A 274 14.07 14.63 -5.77
CA ILE A 274 15.09 13.64 -6.09
C ILE A 274 14.46 12.33 -6.55
N ASP A 275 15.20 11.53 -7.29
CA ASP A 275 14.85 10.13 -7.53
C ASP A 275 15.41 9.19 -6.43
N ILE A 276 15.15 7.89 -6.55
CA ILE A 276 15.63 6.88 -5.60
C ILE A 276 17.15 6.70 -5.60
N ASP A 277 17.82 7.00 -6.71
CA ASP A 277 19.28 6.99 -6.83
C ASP A 277 19.90 8.29 -6.28
N ASN A 278 19.08 9.15 -5.67
CA ASN A 278 19.46 10.43 -5.09
C ASN A 278 19.96 11.47 -6.11
N ASN A 279 19.56 11.34 -7.38
CA ASN A 279 19.79 12.38 -8.37
C ASN A 279 18.81 13.53 -8.16
N ILE A 280 19.29 14.76 -8.28
CA ILE A 280 18.48 15.97 -8.15
C ILE A 280 17.69 16.19 -9.46
N ILE A 281 16.37 16.06 -9.38
CA ILE A 281 15.44 16.31 -10.48
C ILE A 281 14.96 17.76 -10.49
N LEU A 282 14.62 18.28 -9.30
CA LEU A 282 14.35 19.71 -9.09
C LEU A 282 15.35 20.23 -8.04
N PRO A 283 16.06 21.34 -8.33
CA PRO A 283 17.02 21.90 -7.39
C PRO A 283 16.34 22.33 -6.08
N PHE A 284 17.10 22.35 -4.99
CA PHE A 284 16.66 22.84 -3.68
C PHE A 284 16.54 24.38 -3.68
N SER A 285 15.54 24.89 -4.39
CA SER A 285 15.31 26.33 -4.59
C SER A 285 13.85 26.76 -4.35
N TYR A 286 13.01 25.85 -3.84
CA TYR A 286 11.58 26.08 -3.71
C TYR A 286 11.16 26.18 -2.24
N LYS A 287 10.24 27.10 -1.94
CA LYS A 287 9.55 27.16 -0.64
C LYS A 287 8.51 26.05 -0.50
N SER A 288 7.90 25.63 -1.60
CA SER A 288 6.95 24.53 -1.60
C SER A 288 6.91 23.82 -2.96
N ILE A 289 6.68 22.50 -2.92
CA ILE A 289 6.46 21.63 -4.07
C ILE A 289 5.16 20.87 -3.76
N LYS A 290 4.13 21.03 -4.59
CA LYS A 290 2.80 20.44 -4.35
C LYS A 290 2.22 19.88 -5.63
N GLN A 291 1.86 18.60 -5.63
CA GLN A 291 1.00 18.04 -6.67
C GLN A 291 -0.39 18.67 -6.58
N ILE A 292 -0.93 19.11 -7.71
CA ILE A 292 -2.18 19.88 -7.77
C ILE A 292 -3.31 19.18 -8.52
N ASP A 293 -3.04 18.04 -9.17
CA ASP A 293 -4.05 17.20 -9.80
C ASP A 293 -3.65 15.71 -9.78
N ASP A 294 -4.57 14.87 -10.25
CA ASP A 294 -4.36 13.43 -10.40
C ASP A 294 -3.62 13.06 -11.70
N ASN A 295 -3.23 14.03 -12.53
CA ASN A 295 -2.48 13.82 -13.78
C ASN A 295 -0.96 14.10 -13.62
N GLY A 296 -0.53 14.50 -12.42
CA GLY A 296 0.88 14.65 -12.07
C GLY A 296 1.42 16.05 -12.35
N ILE A 297 0.56 17.06 -12.36
CA ILE A 297 0.96 18.46 -12.42
C ILE A 297 1.38 18.90 -11.02
N VAL A 298 2.54 19.53 -10.96
CA VAL A 298 3.16 19.99 -9.72
C VAL A 298 3.33 21.50 -9.78
N LYS A 299 2.78 22.18 -8.78
CA LYS A 299 3.01 23.59 -8.52
C LYS A 299 4.27 23.76 -7.68
N LEU A 300 5.15 24.64 -8.15
CA LEU A 300 6.40 25.00 -7.51
C LEU A 300 6.33 26.45 -7.06
N ASP A 301 6.45 26.70 -5.76
CA ASP A 301 6.55 28.04 -5.20
C ASP A 301 8.02 28.35 -4.91
N ASP A 302 8.61 29.34 -5.57
CA ASP A 302 10.01 29.71 -5.34
C ASP A 302 10.20 30.60 -4.10
N ILE A 303 11.47 30.87 -3.77
CA ILE A 303 11.82 31.70 -2.62
C ILE A 303 11.36 33.16 -2.72
N GLN A 304 11.08 33.67 -3.92
CA GLN A 304 10.58 35.02 -4.16
C GLN A 304 9.04 35.07 -4.16
N GLY A 305 8.38 33.92 -4.01
CA GLY A 305 6.92 33.81 -4.01
C GLY A 305 6.32 33.65 -5.41
N LYS A 306 7.14 33.55 -6.45
CA LYS A 306 6.68 33.27 -7.81
C LYS A 306 6.43 31.77 -7.99
N LYS A 307 5.54 31.46 -8.92
CA LYS A 307 4.98 30.12 -9.11
C LYS A 307 5.32 29.59 -10.49
N LYS A 308 5.57 28.29 -10.59
CA LYS A 308 5.78 27.58 -11.86
C LYS A 308 5.05 26.25 -11.84
N LEU A 309 4.80 25.70 -13.03
CA LEU A 309 4.21 24.36 -13.19
C LEU A 309 5.23 23.38 -13.78
N PHE A 310 5.25 22.17 -13.25
CA PHE A 310 6.09 21.05 -13.69
C PHE A 310 5.21 19.83 -13.97
N SER A 311 5.49 19.11 -15.05
CA SER A 311 4.80 17.85 -15.38
C SER A 311 5.64 16.68 -14.88
N MET A 312 5.08 15.87 -13.97
CA MET A 312 5.66 14.58 -13.60
C MET A 312 5.57 13.57 -14.74
N LYS A 313 4.59 13.72 -15.64
CA LYS A 313 4.42 12.82 -16.79
C LYS A 313 5.53 13.01 -17.82
N LYS A 314 5.85 14.27 -18.15
CA LYS A 314 6.88 14.64 -19.13
C LYS A 314 8.25 14.92 -18.51
N MET A 315 8.34 14.96 -17.17
CA MET A 315 9.54 15.29 -16.41
C MET A 315 10.19 16.63 -16.83
N GLN A 316 9.36 17.66 -17.05
CA GLN A 316 9.83 18.98 -17.48
C GLN A 316 8.94 20.12 -16.99
N MET A 317 9.49 21.34 -17.00
CA MET A 317 8.72 22.56 -16.77
C MET A 317 7.66 22.72 -17.86
N LEU A 318 6.44 23.03 -17.46
CA LEU A 318 5.31 23.30 -18.37
C LEU A 318 5.25 24.75 -18.81
N THR A 319 5.84 25.64 -18.01
CA THR A 319 5.80 27.08 -18.23
C THR A 319 7.20 27.66 -18.23
N ASN A 320 7.54 28.42 -19.27
CA ASN A 320 8.82 29.15 -19.35
C ASN A 320 8.84 30.36 -18.41
N SER A 321 7.67 30.96 -18.16
CA SER A 321 7.51 32.08 -17.24
C SER A 321 7.19 31.62 -15.82
N SER A 322 7.51 32.47 -14.86
CA SER A 322 6.99 32.42 -13.50
C SER A 322 5.78 33.34 -13.35
N TYR A 323 4.86 32.96 -12.46
CA TYR A 323 3.59 33.64 -12.23
C TYR A 323 3.52 34.21 -10.80
N ASP A 324 2.74 35.27 -10.64
CA ASP A 324 2.48 35.88 -9.33
C ASP A 324 1.52 35.00 -8.53
N ASN A 325 0.53 34.40 -9.20
CA ASN A 325 -0.43 33.51 -8.59
C ASN A 325 -0.79 32.33 -9.53
N VAL A 326 -1.22 31.22 -8.93
CA VAL A 326 -1.75 30.04 -9.64
C VAL A 326 -2.96 29.55 -8.85
N GLN A 327 -4.14 29.78 -9.40
CA GLN A 327 -5.39 29.25 -8.87
C GLN A 327 -5.61 27.86 -9.45
N VAL A 328 -5.89 26.89 -8.58
CA VAL A 328 -5.97 25.47 -8.94
C VAL A 328 -7.42 25.02 -8.92
N PHE A 329 -7.85 24.37 -9.99
CA PHE A 329 -9.14 23.71 -10.14
C PHE A 329 -8.92 22.24 -10.54
N PRO A 330 -9.92 21.34 -10.44
CA PRO A 330 -9.72 19.91 -10.67
C PRO A 330 -9.10 19.52 -12.03
N SER A 331 -9.33 20.29 -13.09
CA SER A 331 -8.87 19.97 -14.46
C SER A 331 -8.19 21.13 -15.20
N TYR A 332 -7.90 22.22 -14.49
CA TYR A 332 -7.26 23.41 -15.06
C TYR A 332 -6.68 24.33 -13.98
N CYS A 333 -5.88 25.30 -14.41
CA CYS A 333 -5.36 26.37 -13.56
C CYS A 333 -5.59 27.74 -14.23
N ILE A 334 -5.81 28.76 -13.40
CA ILE A 334 -5.69 30.16 -13.82
C ILE A 334 -4.32 30.67 -13.36
N LEU A 335 -3.52 31.14 -14.30
CA LEU A 335 -2.17 31.63 -14.07
C LEU A 335 -2.18 33.16 -14.13
N GLU A 336 -1.72 33.81 -13.08
CA GLU A 336 -1.77 35.27 -12.97
C GLU A 336 -0.36 35.86 -13.01
N LYS A 337 -0.18 36.91 -13.79
CA LYS A 337 1.07 37.68 -13.84
C LYS A 337 0.80 39.11 -14.27
N ASP A 338 1.35 40.07 -13.53
CA ASP A 338 1.23 41.51 -13.80
C ASP A 338 -0.24 42.00 -13.92
N GLY A 339 -1.14 41.39 -13.14
CA GLY A 339 -2.59 41.69 -13.15
C GLY A 339 -3.37 41.11 -14.34
N LEU A 340 -2.72 40.27 -15.15
CA LEU A 340 -3.35 39.54 -16.25
C LEU A 340 -3.40 38.04 -15.94
N GLU A 341 -4.37 37.36 -16.52
CA GLU A 341 -4.65 35.94 -16.36
C GLU A 341 -4.47 35.18 -17.68
N ALA A 342 -4.03 33.93 -17.55
CA ALA A 342 -3.99 32.91 -18.59
C ALA A 342 -4.74 31.65 -18.13
N PHE A 343 -5.36 30.94 -19.06
CA PHE A 343 -6.01 29.66 -18.78
C PHE A 343 -5.10 28.50 -19.19
N PHE A 344 -4.76 27.65 -18.23
CA PHE A 344 -3.97 26.43 -18.44
C PHE A 344 -4.83 25.19 -18.26
N ASP A 345 -4.97 24.39 -19.31
CA ASP A 345 -5.66 23.10 -19.28
C ASP A 345 -4.69 22.03 -18.74
N ALA A 346 -5.04 21.42 -17.60
CA ALA A 346 -4.18 20.46 -16.92
C ALA A 346 -4.18 19.09 -17.61
N ASP A 347 -5.30 18.69 -18.22
CA ASP A 347 -5.45 17.42 -18.92
C ASP A 347 -4.60 17.39 -20.20
N GLU A 348 -4.60 18.51 -20.94
CA GLU A 348 -3.82 18.66 -22.18
C GLU A 348 -2.43 19.24 -21.95
N GLU A 349 -2.11 19.62 -20.71
CA GLU A 349 -0.87 20.28 -20.30
C GLU A 349 -0.49 21.48 -21.18
N LYS A 350 -1.45 22.36 -21.49
CA LYS A 350 -1.23 23.50 -22.39
C LYS A 350 -2.00 24.75 -21.99
N ILE A 351 -1.45 25.91 -22.35
CA ILE A 351 -2.15 27.19 -22.24
C ILE A 351 -3.16 27.28 -23.38
N LEU A 352 -4.45 27.37 -23.03
CA LEU A 352 -5.53 27.58 -24.00
C LEU A 352 -5.76 29.07 -24.26
N LEU A 353 -5.82 29.86 -23.19
CA LEU A 353 -5.96 31.32 -23.27
C LEU A 353 -4.66 31.96 -22.78
N PRO A 354 -4.02 32.82 -23.58
CA PRO A 354 -2.75 33.45 -23.21
C PRO A 354 -2.94 34.46 -22.06
N LEU A 355 -1.82 34.90 -21.49
CA LEU A 355 -1.77 35.95 -20.45
C LEU A 355 -2.18 37.32 -21.03
N ALA A 356 -3.49 37.54 -21.16
CA ALA A 356 -4.02 38.67 -21.93
C ALA A 356 -5.34 39.24 -21.38
N TYR A 357 -5.91 38.61 -20.35
CA TYR A 357 -7.22 38.95 -19.80
C TYR A 357 -7.11 39.42 -18.35
N GLU A 358 -7.98 40.34 -17.92
CA GLU A 358 -8.03 40.82 -16.54
C GLU A 358 -8.73 39.81 -15.62
N SER A 359 -9.63 38.98 -16.17
CA SER A 359 -10.28 37.88 -15.46
C SER A 359 -10.73 36.80 -16.44
N ILE A 360 -10.69 35.52 -16.05
CA ILE A 360 -11.14 34.37 -16.82
C ILE A 360 -12.04 33.49 -15.95
N THR A 361 -13.23 33.15 -16.46
CA THR A 361 -14.08 32.10 -15.89
C THR A 361 -14.57 31.17 -17.01
N THR A 362 -14.88 29.93 -16.67
CA THR A 362 -15.31 28.90 -17.64
C THR A 362 -16.37 27.98 -17.06
N ASN A 363 -17.06 27.25 -17.92
CA ASN A 363 -18.00 26.20 -17.54
C ASN A 363 -17.28 24.87 -17.26
N MET A 364 -18.04 23.86 -16.82
CA MET A 364 -17.50 22.53 -16.49
C MET A 364 -16.85 21.82 -17.68
N TYR A 365 -17.25 22.15 -18.91
CA TYR A 365 -16.76 21.52 -20.14
C TYR A 365 -15.57 22.25 -20.78
N LYS A 366 -15.11 23.37 -20.21
CA LYS A 366 -14.00 24.19 -20.74
C LYS A 366 -14.19 24.56 -22.22
N SER A 367 -15.45 24.70 -22.65
CA SER A 367 -15.81 24.93 -24.06
C SER A 367 -15.88 26.42 -24.39
N THR A 368 -16.31 27.23 -23.43
CA THR A 368 -16.44 28.68 -23.53
C THR A 368 -15.86 29.36 -22.30
N PHE A 369 -15.37 30.57 -22.49
CA PHE A 369 -14.70 31.35 -21.46
C PHE A 369 -15.28 32.75 -21.43
N ILE A 370 -15.79 33.16 -20.28
CA ILE A 370 -16.15 34.55 -20.02
C ILE A 370 -14.87 35.24 -19.57
N VAL A 371 -14.46 36.24 -20.34
CA VAL A 371 -13.18 36.93 -20.15
C VAL A 371 -13.39 38.43 -20.08
N SER A 372 -12.56 39.13 -19.30
CA SER A 372 -12.56 40.59 -19.26
C SER A 372 -11.28 41.18 -19.86
N LYS A 373 -11.43 42.30 -20.56
CA LYS A 373 -10.33 43.06 -21.15
C LYS A 373 -10.74 44.53 -21.25
N GLY A 374 -9.95 45.43 -20.67
CA GLY A 374 -10.27 46.86 -20.67
C GLY A 374 -11.57 47.16 -19.91
N LYS A 375 -11.82 46.48 -18.79
CA LYS A 375 -13.04 46.61 -17.97
C LYS A 375 -14.35 46.22 -18.66
N LYS A 376 -14.29 45.58 -19.82
CA LYS A 376 -15.45 45.03 -20.54
C LYS A 376 -15.34 43.52 -20.64
N PHE A 377 -16.48 42.86 -20.62
CA PHE A 377 -16.59 41.42 -20.71
C PHE A 377 -16.96 40.99 -22.14
N GLY A 378 -16.40 39.86 -22.55
CA GLY A 378 -16.72 39.15 -23.77
C GLY A 378 -16.65 37.64 -23.54
N ILE A 379 -16.95 36.87 -24.59
CA ILE A 379 -16.86 35.41 -24.56
C ILE A 379 -15.91 34.97 -25.66
N VAL A 380 -14.96 34.11 -25.31
CA VAL A 380 -14.06 33.46 -26.26
C VAL A 380 -14.26 31.95 -26.25
N ASN A 381 -13.97 31.30 -27.38
CA ASN A 381 -13.93 29.85 -27.46
C ASN A 381 -12.56 29.31 -27.00
N ARG A 382 -12.41 27.98 -27.04
CA ARG A 382 -11.17 27.26 -26.70
C ARG A 382 -9.95 27.61 -27.56
N GLU A 383 -10.16 28.13 -28.76
CA GLU A 383 -9.11 28.60 -29.68
C GLU A 383 -8.77 30.08 -29.45
N ASN A 384 -9.29 30.67 -28.37
CA ASN A 384 -9.16 32.09 -28.07
C ASN A 384 -9.80 33.01 -29.14
N LYS A 385 -10.75 32.49 -29.92
CA LYS A 385 -11.55 33.28 -30.86
C LYS A 385 -12.70 33.93 -30.13
N THR A 386 -12.84 35.25 -30.29
CA THR A 386 -13.98 36.03 -29.78
C THR A 386 -15.28 35.55 -30.43
N LEU A 387 -16.20 35.08 -29.60
CA LEU A 387 -17.59 34.76 -29.95
C LEU A 387 -18.50 35.94 -29.66
N VAL A 388 -18.34 36.52 -28.45
CA VAL A 388 -19.05 37.73 -28.01
C VAL A 388 -18.03 38.84 -27.77
N PRO A 389 -18.17 40.02 -28.41
CA PRO A 389 -17.22 41.12 -28.29
C PRO A 389 -17.17 41.71 -26.87
N PHE A 390 -16.04 42.38 -26.56
CA PHE A 390 -15.78 43.03 -25.27
C PHE A 390 -16.55 44.36 -25.14
N GLU A 391 -17.87 44.29 -25.04
CA GLU A 391 -18.74 45.49 -24.99
C GLU A 391 -19.68 45.55 -23.78
N TYR A 392 -19.78 44.45 -23.02
CA TYR A 392 -20.68 44.32 -21.89
C TYR A 392 -19.98 44.73 -20.58
N ASP A 393 -20.74 45.33 -19.67
CA ASP A 393 -20.28 45.69 -18.32
C ASP A 393 -20.12 44.46 -17.44
N ASN A 394 -20.94 43.42 -17.67
CA ASN A 394 -20.84 42.13 -17.01
C ASN A 394 -21.45 41.02 -17.88
N ILE A 395 -20.95 39.79 -17.73
CA ILE A 395 -21.52 38.58 -18.34
C ILE A 395 -21.54 37.48 -17.29
N SER A 396 -22.66 36.76 -17.16
CA SER A 396 -22.76 35.58 -16.29
C SER A 396 -23.36 34.38 -17.04
N SER A 397 -22.86 33.20 -16.68
CA SER A 397 -23.31 31.92 -17.25
C SER A 397 -24.69 31.53 -16.72
N THR A 398 -25.43 30.76 -17.51
CA THR A 398 -26.63 30.06 -17.05
C THR A 398 -26.42 28.54 -17.05
N PRO A 399 -27.27 27.75 -16.39
CA PRO A 399 -27.32 26.29 -16.56
C PRO A 399 -27.43 25.78 -18.01
N ASN A 400 -27.87 26.62 -18.94
CA ASN A 400 -27.76 26.34 -20.37
C ASN A 400 -26.48 26.98 -20.90
N ASP A 401 -25.51 26.15 -21.29
CA ASP A 401 -24.19 26.58 -21.79
C ASP A 401 -24.24 27.44 -23.08
N SER A 402 -25.41 27.54 -23.73
CA SER A 402 -25.62 28.37 -24.91
C SER A 402 -26.23 29.75 -24.61
N LEU A 403 -26.64 30.02 -23.37
CA LEU A 403 -27.30 31.26 -22.96
C LEU A 403 -26.54 31.97 -21.85
N PHE A 404 -26.38 33.28 -22.00
CA PHE A 404 -25.63 34.13 -21.09
C PHE A 404 -26.45 35.35 -20.71
N ILE A 405 -26.40 35.72 -19.43
CA ILE A 405 -26.95 36.98 -18.97
C ILE A 405 -25.90 38.06 -19.17
N VAL A 406 -26.30 39.16 -19.78
CA VAL A 406 -25.43 40.30 -20.03
C VAL A 406 -25.95 41.54 -19.34
N GLU A 407 -25.03 42.39 -18.93
CA GLU A 407 -25.32 43.72 -18.42
C GLU A 407 -24.65 44.79 -19.28
N LYS A 408 -25.39 45.83 -19.64
CA LYS A 408 -24.87 47.00 -20.35
C LYS A 408 -25.63 48.24 -19.89
N LYS A 409 -24.95 49.26 -19.37
CA LYS A 409 -25.54 50.52 -18.90
C LYS A 409 -26.71 50.33 -17.91
N ASN A 410 -26.55 49.46 -16.90
CA ASN A 410 -27.58 49.09 -15.90
C ASN A 410 -28.81 48.36 -16.46
N GLU A 411 -28.76 47.86 -17.70
CA GLU A 411 -29.80 47.03 -18.28
C GLU A 411 -29.33 45.59 -18.40
N GLN A 412 -30.22 44.64 -18.11
CA GLN A 412 -29.93 43.21 -18.22
C GLN A 412 -30.73 42.57 -19.36
N GLY A 413 -30.09 41.63 -20.05
CA GLY A 413 -30.67 40.85 -21.13
C GLY A 413 -30.06 39.45 -21.21
N VAL A 414 -30.49 38.68 -22.20
CA VAL A 414 -29.92 37.35 -22.47
C VAL A 414 -29.45 37.31 -23.92
N ILE A 415 -28.23 36.84 -24.13
CA ILE A 415 -27.67 36.56 -25.46
C ILE A 415 -27.32 35.09 -25.60
N ASP A 416 -27.09 34.66 -26.84
CA ASP A 416 -26.41 33.40 -27.12
C ASP A 416 -24.93 33.60 -27.52
N LEU A 417 -24.27 32.51 -27.93
CA LEU A 417 -22.87 32.51 -28.37
C LEU A 417 -22.61 33.26 -29.70
N ASN A 418 -23.64 33.55 -30.49
CA ASN A 418 -23.50 34.38 -31.69
C ASN A 418 -23.64 35.88 -31.39
N ASN A 419 -23.78 36.24 -30.11
CA ASN A 419 -24.15 37.57 -29.65
C ASN A 419 -25.58 37.98 -30.08
N ASP A 420 -26.45 37.02 -30.40
CA ASP A 420 -27.84 37.32 -30.74
C ASP A 420 -28.62 37.63 -29.46
N ILE A 421 -29.30 38.78 -29.41
CA ILE A 421 -30.13 39.18 -28.28
C ILE A 421 -31.38 38.30 -28.25
N ARG A 422 -31.41 37.35 -27.31
CA ARG A 422 -32.53 36.42 -27.08
C ARG A 422 -33.58 36.99 -26.12
N ILE A 423 -33.14 37.78 -25.14
CA ILE A 423 -34.01 38.64 -24.32
C ILE A 423 -33.43 40.05 -24.37
N LYS A 424 -34.25 41.01 -24.82
CA LYS A 424 -33.85 42.42 -24.95
C LYS A 424 -33.36 42.98 -23.62
N LEU A 425 -32.30 43.78 -23.70
CA LEU A 425 -31.80 44.55 -22.56
C LEU A 425 -32.89 45.53 -22.11
N LYS A 426 -33.17 45.52 -20.80
CA LYS A 426 -34.08 46.47 -20.15
C LYS A 426 -33.66 46.66 -18.69
N PRO A 427 -34.11 47.72 -18.00
CA PRO A 427 -33.89 47.90 -16.57
C PRO A 427 -34.60 46.82 -15.76
N CYS A 428 -33.93 45.69 -15.52
CA CYS A 428 -34.47 44.55 -14.79
C CYS A 428 -33.33 43.78 -14.11
N LYS A 429 -33.72 42.82 -13.25
CA LYS A 429 -32.81 41.85 -12.66
C LYS A 429 -33.17 40.45 -13.16
N ILE A 430 -32.22 39.76 -13.77
CA ILE A 430 -32.39 38.38 -14.22
C ILE A 430 -31.73 37.46 -13.19
N LYS A 431 -32.50 36.54 -12.61
CA LYS A 431 -31.99 35.50 -11.71
C LYS A 431 -32.08 34.14 -12.37
N THR A 432 -31.04 33.34 -12.22
CA THR A 432 -30.97 31.95 -12.72
C THR A 432 -31.24 30.94 -11.63
N PHE A 433 -31.99 29.90 -11.98
CA PHE A 433 -32.24 28.72 -11.16
C PHE A 433 -31.96 27.47 -11.99
N PHE A 434 -31.76 26.32 -11.35
CA PHE A 434 -31.43 25.07 -12.05
C PHE A 434 -32.35 24.76 -13.26
N ASN A 435 -33.65 25.09 -13.17
CA ASN A 435 -34.65 24.76 -14.20
C ASN A 435 -35.26 25.96 -14.93
N ARG A 436 -34.90 27.21 -14.57
CA ARG A 436 -35.56 28.40 -15.11
C ARG A 436 -34.75 29.67 -14.92
N LEU A 437 -35.13 30.71 -15.66
CA LEU A 437 -34.72 32.09 -15.41
C LEU A 437 -35.93 32.94 -15.02
N GLU A 438 -35.71 33.90 -14.14
CA GLU A 438 -36.73 34.82 -13.66
C GLU A 438 -36.30 36.25 -13.99
N ILE A 439 -37.13 36.96 -14.75
CA ILE A 439 -36.99 38.38 -14.99
C ILE A 439 -37.76 39.10 -13.89
N ARG A 440 -37.06 39.96 -13.15
CA ARG A 440 -37.60 40.67 -12.00
C ARG A 440 -37.49 42.18 -12.18
N GLU A 441 -38.44 42.91 -11.61
CA GLU A 441 -38.39 44.36 -11.59
C GLU A 441 -37.22 44.83 -10.71
N LEU A 442 -36.54 45.89 -11.14
CA LEU A 442 -35.24 46.27 -10.60
C LEU A 442 -35.30 46.75 -9.14
N THR A 443 -36.37 47.45 -8.73
CA THR A 443 -36.48 48.11 -7.42
C THR A 443 -37.16 47.24 -6.35
N THR A 444 -38.22 46.54 -6.72
CA THR A 444 -39.08 45.72 -5.86
C THR A 444 -38.68 44.24 -5.85
N ASP A 445 -37.84 43.81 -6.80
CA ASP A 445 -37.45 42.40 -7.01
C ASP A 445 -38.64 41.46 -7.30
N THR A 446 -39.80 42.01 -7.65
CA THR A 446 -41.01 41.25 -8.01
C THR A 446 -40.84 40.55 -9.35
N ILE A 447 -41.39 39.34 -9.48
CA ILE A 447 -41.26 38.53 -10.71
C ILE A 447 -42.17 39.12 -11.79
N ILE A 448 -41.55 39.53 -12.90
CA ILE A 448 -42.24 39.97 -14.12
C ILE A 448 -42.57 38.76 -14.99
N GLN A 449 -41.58 37.85 -15.17
CA GLN A 449 -41.72 36.69 -16.05
C GLN A 449 -40.84 35.54 -15.59
N LYS A 450 -41.32 34.30 -15.77
CA LYS A 450 -40.53 33.07 -15.58
C LYS A 450 -40.41 32.36 -16.92
N LEU A 451 -39.19 32.00 -17.30
CA LEU A 451 -38.91 31.32 -18.56
C LEU A 451 -38.12 30.03 -18.30
N ASP A 452 -38.38 28.98 -19.06
CA ASP A 452 -37.47 27.84 -19.16
C ASP A 452 -36.21 28.22 -19.96
N TYR A 453 -35.24 27.30 -20.07
CA TYR A 453 -34.02 27.53 -20.86
C TYR A 453 -34.20 27.41 -22.37
N ASN A 454 -35.42 27.17 -22.86
CA ASN A 454 -35.83 27.37 -24.25
C ASN A 454 -36.52 28.73 -24.44
N LEU A 455 -36.51 29.58 -23.41
CA LEU A 455 -37.14 30.89 -23.38
C LEU A 455 -38.67 30.86 -23.53
N LYS A 456 -39.30 29.75 -23.15
CA LYS A 456 -40.76 29.60 -23.09
C LYS A 456 -41.26 29.93 -21.69
N GLU A 457 -42.39 30.62 -21.62
CA GLU A 457 -42.99 31.01 -20.35
C GLU A 457 -43.54 29.80 -19.59
N ILE A 458 -43.24 29.76 -18.29
CA ILE A 458 -43.67 28.71 -17.38
C ILE A 458 -44.56 29.31 -16.30
N LYS A 459 -45.67 28.61 -15.98
CA LYS A 459 -46.66 29.06 -15.01
C LYS A 459 -46.20 28.82 -13.58
#